data_AF-G2KMX8-F1
#
_entry.id   AF-G2KMX8-F1
#
_cell.length_a   1.000
_cell.length_b   1.000
_cell.length_c   1.000
_cell.angle_alpha   90.00
_cell.angle_beta   90.00
_cell.angle_gamma   90.00
#
_symmetry.space_group_name_H-M   'P 1'
#
loop_
_entity.id
_entity.type
_entity.pdbx_description
1 polymer ?
#
loop_
_entity_poly.entity_id
_entity_poly.type
_entity_poly.pdbx_seq_one_letter_code
_entity_poly.pdbx_strand_id
1 'polypeptide(L)'
;MTEDTPGIGHNSDGEREVDGVTGKRLKAFIERLERLGEEKDALNEDIKDVYAEAKATGFDTKTIREIVRERKIDLEKRRERDMLRESYKAAIGME
;
A
#
# COMPACT_ATOMS: atom_id res chain seq x y z
N MET A 1 -72.87 -12.25 4.95
CA MET A 1 -71.73 -12.61 5.83
C MET A 1 -70.55 -12.75 4.89
N THR A 2 -69.64 -11.79 4.97
CA THR A 2 -68.61 -11.47 3.96
C THR A 2 -67.47 -12.47 4.00
N GLU A 3 -67.19 -13.11 2.86
CA GLU A 3 -65.91 -13.74 2.61
C GLU A 3 -64.88 -12.73 2.11
N ASP A 4 -63.63 -13.15 2.28
CA ASP A 4 -62.45 -12.83 1.48
C ASP A 4 -61.46 -11.81 2.07
N THR A 5 -60.33 -12.35 2.51
CA THR A 5 -59.12 -11.58 2.81
C THR A 5 -58.11 -11.92 1.73
N PRO A 6 -57.52 -10.91 1.06
CA PRO A 6 -56.13 -11.05 0.64
C PRO A 6 -55.30 -9.85 1.10
N GLY A 7 -54.17 -10.15 1.74
CA GLY A 7 -53.12 -9.19 2.00
C GLY A 7 -52.41 -8.77 0.73
N ILE A 8 -51.75 -7.61 0.77
CA ILE A 8 -50.55 -7.29 -0.01
C ILE A 8 -49.73 -6.36 0.89
N GLY A 9 -48.63 -6.89 1.42
CA GLY A 9 -47.52 -6.05 1.81
C GLY A 9 -46.87 -5.54 0.54
N HIS A 10 -46.86 -4.22 0.33
CA HIS A 10 -45.91 -3.61 -0.60
C HIS A 10 -44.63 -3.32 0.18
N ASN A 11 -43.76 -4.33 0.19
CA ASN A 11 -42.33 -4.13 0.42
C ASN A 11 -41.73 -3.65 -0.90
N SER A 12 -41.80 -2.36 -1.16
CA SER A 12 -41.08 -1.67 -2.24
C SER A 12 -41.21 -0.19 -1.88
N ASP A 13 -40.17 0.53 -1.49
CA ASP A 13 -38.99 0.75 -2.31
C ASP A 13 -37.76 0.90 -1.42
N GLY A 14 -37.10 -0.24 -1.17
CA GLY A 14 -35.72 -0.30 -0.74
C GLY A 14 -34.73 -0.05 -1.89
N GLU A 15 -35.20 0.35 -3.07
CA GLU A 15 -34.36 0.76 -4.19
C GLU A 15 -33.94 2.22 -4.00
N ARG A 16 -33.12 2.43 -2.97
CA ARG A 16 -32.42 3.70 -2.80
C ARG A 16 -31.63 3.97 -4.08
N GLU A 17 -31.78 5.19 -4.55
CA GLU A 17 -31.10 5.94 -5.61
C GLU A 17 -29.54 5.94 -5.54
N VAL A 18 -28.92 4.88 -5.03
CA VAL A 18 -27.48 4.58 -5.13
C VAL A 18 -27.14 4.11 -6.57
N ASP A 19 -28.17 3.84 -7.38
CA ASP A 19 -28.12 2.89 -8.49
C ASP A 19 -27.58 3.45 -9.83
N GLY A 20 -27.54 4.77 -10.01
CA GLY A 20 -27.11 5.36 -11.28
C GLY A 20 -25.72 6.00 -11.25
N VAL A 21 -25.60 7.08 -10.47
CA VAL A 21 -24.41 7.96 -10.47
C VAL A 21 -23.39 7.52 -9.42
N THR A 22 -23.86 7.09 -8.25
CA THR A 22 -22.99 6.64 -7.16
C THR A 22 -22.29 5.33 -7.51
N GLY A 23 -23.03 4.36 -8.07
CA GLY A 23 -22.45 3.11 -8.59
C GLY A 23 -21.40 3.34 -9.69
N LYS A 24 -21.66 4.24 -10.65
CA LYS A 24 -20.69 4.59 -11.71
C LYS A 24 -19.41 5.23 -11.16
N ARG A 25 -19.52 6.13 -10.17
CA ARG A 25 -18.34 6.74 -9.53
C ARG A 25 -17.54 5.71 -8.73
N LEU A 26 -18.22 4.83 -8.00
CA LEU A 26 -17.56 3.74 -7.27
C LEU A 26 -16.80 2.81 -8.23
N LYS A 27 -17.43 2.39 -9.34
CA LYS A 27 -16.80 1.56 -10.37
C LYS A 27 -15.56 2.25 -10.95
N ALA A 28 -15.64 3.54 -11.28
CA ALA A 28 -14.49 4.29 -11.78
C ALA A 28 -13.32 4.38 -10.76
N PHE A 29 -13.62 4.47 -9.46
CA PHE A 29 -12.57 4.39 -8.43
C PHE A 29 -11.93 3.01 -8.36
N ILE A 30 -12.74 1.94 -8.40
CA ILE A 30 -12.25 0.55 -8.36
C ILE A 30 -11.33 0.27 -9.55
N GLU A 31 -11.78 0.56 -10.77
CA GLU A 31 -10.99 0.33 -11.99
C GLU A 31 -9.66 1.11 -11.97
N ARG A 32 -9.67 2.34 -11.43
CA ARG A 32 -8.43 3.12 -11.27
C ARG A 32 -7.50 2.49 -10.24
N LEU A 33 -8.03 1.98 -9.13
CA LEU A 33 -7.24 1.32 -8.08
C LEU A 33 -6.66 -0.01 -8.56
N GLU A 34 -7.42 -0.80 -9.32
CA GLU A 34 -6.95 -2.06 -9.91
C GLU A 34 -5.79 -1.82 -10.87
N ARG A 35 -5.93 -0.85 -11.79
CA ARG A 35 -4.84 -0.48 -12.70
C ARG A 35 -3.59 0.00 -11.94
N LEU A 36 -3.77 0.84 -10.92
CA LEU A 36 -2.64 1.28 -10.08
C LEU A 36 -2.03 0.12 -9.28
N GLY A 37 -2.82 -0.90 -8.94
CA GLY A 37 -2.36 -2.14 -8.34
C GLY A 37 -1.46 -2.93 -9.29
N GLU A 38 -1.91 -3.13 -10.53
CA GLU A 38 -1.13 -3.80 -11.58
C GLU A 38 0.19 -3.05 -11.87
N GLU A 39 0.15 -1.72 -12.00
CA GLU A 39 1.34 -0.88 -12.20
C GLU A 39 2.32 -1.02 -11.02
N LYS A 40 1.81 -1.05 -9.79
CA LYS A 40 2.63 -1.26 -8.59
C LYS A 40 3.24 -2.65 -8.54
N ASP A 41 2.50 -3.68 -8.94
CA ASP A 41 3.00 -5.05 -8.97
C ASP A 41 4.08 -5.22 -10.02
N ALA A 42 3.91 -4.67 -11.23
CA ALA A 42 4.94 -4.62 -12.25
C ALA A 42 6.23 -3.94 -11.74
N LEU A 43 6.10 -2.76 -11.11
CA LEU A 43 7.24 -2.06 -10.50
C LEU A 43 7.92 -2.88 -9.38
N ASN A 44 7.15 -3.66 -8.62
CA ASN A 44 7.72 -4.52 -7.58
C ASN A 44 8.52 -5.68 -8.18
N GLU A 45 8.06 -6.26 -9.30
CA GLU A 45 8.83 -7.27 -10.02
C GLU A 45 10.13 -6.68 -10.59
N ASP A 46 10.09 -5.52 -11.23
CA ASP A 46 11.30 -4.83 -11.71
C ASP A 46 12.30 -4.58 -10.57
N ILE A 47 11.82 -4.16 -9.39
CA ILE A 47 12.67 -3.97 -8.21
C ILE A 47 13.29 -5.31 -7.75
N LYS A 48 12.55 -6.42 -7.78
CA LYS A 48 13.07 -7.75 -7.42
C LYS A 48 14.15 -8.19 -8.39
N ASP A 49 13.96 -7.96 -9.69
CA ASP A 49 14.93 -8.33 -10.73
C ASP A 49 16.25 -7.58 -10.54
N VAL A 50 16.21 -6.27 -10.24
CA VAL A 50 17.43 -5.50 -9.90
C VAL A 50 18.14 -6.06 -8.66
N TYR A 51 17.40 -6.46 -7.62
CA TYR A 51 18.02 -7.10 -6.46
C TYR A 51 18.58 -8.49 -6.80
N ALA A 52 17.95 -9.24 -7.70
CA ALA A 52 18.42 -10.53 -8.16
C ALA A 52 19.73 -10.39 -8.96
N GLU A 53 19.81 -9.40 -9.85
CA GLU A 53 21.01 -9.05 -10.60
C GLU A 53 22.16 -8.64 -9.67
N ALA A 54 21.89 -7.77 -8.69
CA ALA A 54 22.87 -7.37 -7.68
C ALA A 54 23.41 -8.59 -6.91
N LYS A 55 22.54 -9.53 -6.53
CA LYS A 55 22.92 -10.78 -5.88
C LYS A 55 23.78 -11.66 -6.79
N ALA A 56 23.39 -11.82 -8.06
CA ALA A 56 24.14 -12.61 -9.04
C ALA A 56 25.54 -12.04 -9.29
N THR A 57 25.68 -10.71 -9.20
CA THR A 57 26.96 -9.99 -9.32
C THR A 57 27.82 -10.08 -8.05
N GLY A 58 27.27 -10.60 -6.94
CA GLY A 58 27.98 -10.83 -5.68
C GLY A 58 27.77 -9.78 -4.60
N PHE A 59 26.82 -8.87 -4.75
CA PHE A 59 26.49 -7.89 -3.71
C PHE A 59 25.52 -8.45 -2.67
N ASP A 60 25.67 -8.02 -1.41
CA ASP A 60 24.68 -8.30 -0.38
C ASP A 60 23.45 -7.39 -0.51
N THR A 61 22.33 -8.01 -0.90
CA THR A 61 21.08 -7.28 -1.12
C THR A 61 20.45 -6.73 0.16
N LYS A 62 20.82 -7.21 1.36
CA LYS A 62 20.30 -6.65 2.62
C LYS A 62 20.95 -5.30 2.89
N THR A 63 22.27 -5.21 2.77
CA THR A 63 23.03 -3.96 2.87
C THR A 63 22.57 -2.95 1.81
N ILE A 64 22.33 -3.36 0.56
CA ILE A 64 21.78 -2.43 -0.46
C ILE A 64 20.41 -1.88 -0.02
N ARG A 65 19.50 -2.71 0.50
CA ARG A 65 18.19 -2.23 0.98
C ARG A 65 18.32 -1.24 2.13
N GLU A 66 19.26 -1.48 3.05
CA GLU A 66 19.57 -0.54 4.13
C GLU A 66 20.04 0.80 3.57
N ILE A 67 21.02 0.79 2.65
CA ILE A 67 21.53 2.00 1.99
C ILE A 67 20.40 2.75 1.26
N VAL A 68 19.52 2.06 0.53
CA VAL A 68 18.38 2.68 -0.16
C VAL A 68 17.43 3.34 0.83
N ARG A 69 17.14 2.72 1.98
CA ARG A 69 16.30 3.31 3.04
C ARG A 69 16.97 4.53 3.65
N GLU A 70 18.27 4.45 3.95
CA GLU A 70 19.03 5.57 4.49
C GLU A 70 19.04 6.75 3.54
N ARG A 71 19.21 6.49 2.23
CA ARG A 71 19.19 7.52 1.18
C ARG A 71 17.86 8.29 1.06
N LYS A 72 16.75 7.73 1.56
CA LYS A 72 15.45 8.42 1.63
C LYS A 72 15.33 9.40 2.81
N ILE A 73 16.21 9.28 3.80
CA ILE A 73 16.25 10.18 4.96
C ILE A 73 17.02 11.44 4.58
N ASP A 74 16.49 12.59 4.99
CA ASP A 74 17.15 13.90 4.88
C ASP A 74 18.58 13.87 5.44
N LEU A 75 19.50 14.59 4.79
CA LEU A 75 20.93 14.54 5.12
C LEU A 75 21.20 14.97 6.56
N GLU A 76 20.54 16.02 7.03
CA GLU A 76 20.79 16.55 8.37
C GLU A 76 20.23 15.61 9.44
N LYS A 77 19.03 15.07 9.21
CA LYS A 77 18.46 14.02 10.07
C LYS A 77 19.34 12.77 10.12
N ARG A 78 19.96 12.39 8.99
CA ARG A 78 20.88 11.25 8.95
C ARG A 78 22.12 11.52 9.80
N ARG A 79 22.73 12.70 9.66
CA ARG A 79 23.89 13.10 10.46
C ARG A 79 23.60 13.13 11.95
N GLU A 80 22.48 13.74 12.34
CA GLU A 80 22.06 13.78 13.75
C GLU A 80 21.89 12.38 14.33
N ARG A 81 21.18 11.50 13.62
CA ARG A 81 21.01 10.09 13.99
C ARG A 81 22.35 9.36 14.08
N ASP A 82 23.24 9.57 13.13
CA ASP A 82 24.53 8.86 13.09
C ASP A 82 25.46 9.33 14.23
N MET A 83 25.46 10.63 14.56
CA MET A 83 26.17 11.15 15.75
C MET A 83 25.63 10.55 17.06
N LEU A 84 24.31 10.48 17.22
CA LEU A 84 23.70 9.86 18.40
C LEU A 84 24.05 8.37 18.49
N ARG A 85 23.98 7.66 17.35
CA ARG A 85 24.30 6.23 17.28
C ARG A 85 25.75 5.98 17.67
N GLU A 86 26.68 6.80 17.20
CA GLU A 86 28.10 6.71 17.54
C GLU A 86 28.33 6.95 19.04
N SER A 87 27.70 7.98 19.60
CA SER A 87 27.77 8.27 21.04
C SER A 87 27.29 7.07 21.88
N TYR A 88 26.18 6.44 21.49
CA TYR A 88 25.62 5.30 22.23
C TYR A 88 26.48 4.05 22.10
N LYS A 89 27.04 3.79 20.92
CA LYS A 89 27.98 2.70 20.68
C LYS A 89 29.23 2.81 21.55
N ALA A 90 29.84 4.00 21.59
CA ALA A 90 30.99 4.27 22.44
C ALA A 90 30.66 4.03 23.92
N ALA A 91 29.47 4.46 24.38
CA ALA A 91 29.03 4.27 25.76
C ALA A 91 28.87 2.78 26.17
N ILE A 92 28.66 1.88 25.21
CA ILE A 92 28.52 0.42 25.45
C ILE A 92 29.72 -0.38 24.97
N GLY A 93 30.82 0.27 24.55
CA GLY A 93 32.04 -0.40 24.09
C GLY A 93 31.90 -1.14 22.76
N MET A 94 30.99 -0.69 21.88
CA MET A 94 30.80 -1.21 20.53
C MET A 94 31.43 -0.26 19.49
N GLU A 95 32.75 -0.13 19.48
CA GLU A 95 33.51 0.63 18.46
C GLU A 95 33.80 -0.22 17.21
#